data_AF-A0A953T916-F1
#
_entry.id   AF-A0A953T916-F1
#
_cell.length_a   1.000
_cell.length_b   1.000
_cell.length_c   1.000
_cell.angle_alpha   90.00
_cell.angle_beta   90.00
_cell.angle_gamma   90.00
#
_symmetry.space_group_name_H-M   'P 1'
#
loop_
_entity.id
_entity.type
_entity.pdbx_description
1 polymer ?
#
loop_
_entity_poly.entity_id
_entity_poly.type
_entity_poly.pdbx_seq_one_letter_code
_entity_poly.pdbx_strand_id
1 'polypeptide(L)' 'VESTANQDNPLLDGGKAFFGLDVWEHAYYLKYQNRRVEYVEAWWSVVNWAQAADNYAAAKK' A
#
# COMPACT_ATOMS: atom_id res chain seq x y z
N VAL A 1 -0.87 -2.34 -10.82
CA VAL A 1 -1.12 -1.34 -9.76
C VAL A 1 -2.59 -1.00 -9.86
N GLU A 2 -3.31 -1.15 -8.76
CA GLU A 2 -4.76 -0.97 -8.67
C GLU A 2 -5.07 -0.11 -7.45
N SER A 3 -6.14 0.69 -7.51
CA SER A 3 -6.61 1.52 -6.40
C SER A 3 -8.04 1.16 -6.08
N THR A 4 -8.32 0.89 -4.82
CA THR A 4 -9.67 0.60 -4.32
C THR A 4 -10.20 1.78 -3.52
N ALA A 5 -11.52 1.95 -3.54
CA ALA A 5 -12.17 2.97 -2.73
C ALA A 5 -12.30 2.49 -1.29
N ASN A 6 -12.12 3.40 -0.32
CA ASN A 6 -12.39 3.14 1.09
C ASN A 6 -11.62 1.94 1.66
N GLN A 7 -12.34 0.88 2.04
CA GLN A 7 -11.82 -0.37 2.62
C GLN A 7 -11.98 -1.56 1.66
N ASP A 8 -12.39 -1.30 0.42
CA ASP A 8 -12.44 -2.32 -0.61
C ASP A 8 -11.02 -2.82 -0.84
N ASN A 9 -10.88 -4.11 -1.15
CA ASN A 9 -9.59 -4.72 -1.35
C ASN A 9 -9.63 -5.69 -2.53
N PRO A 10 -8.52 -5.82 -3.30
CA PRO A 10 -8.49 -6.70 -4.46
C PRO A 10 -8.77 -8.18 -4.14
N LEU A 11 -8.68 -8.61 -2.87
CA LEU A 11 -8.96 -10.00 -2.49
C LEU A 11 -10.46 -10.32 -2.61
N LEU A 12 -11.34 -9.31 -2.51
CA LEU A 12 -12.79 -9.48 -2.67
C LEU A 12 -13.15 -9.97 -4.08
N ASP A 13 -12.39 -9.55 -5.09
CA ASP A 13 -12.60 -9.91 -6.49
C ASP A 13 -11.73 -11.11 -6.94
N GLY A 14 -11.16 -11.85 -5.98
CA GLY A 14 -10.24 -12.96 -6.27
C GLY A 14 -8.85 -12.52 -6.76
N GLY A 15 -8.57 -11.22 -6.69
CA GLY A 15 -7.25 -10.65 -6.94
C GLY A 15 -6.24 -11.04 -5.85
N LYS A 16 -4.97 -10.75 -6.12
CA LYS A 16 -3.88 -11.05 -5.19
C LYS A 16 -3.09 -9.76 -4.90
N ALA A 17 -3.05 -9.37 -3.64
CA ALA A 17 -2.28 -8.24 -3.15
C ALA A 17 -1.03 -8.72 -2.40
N PHE A 18 0.12 -8.12 -2.69
CA PHE A 18 1.40 -8.50 -2.06
C PHE A 18 2.04 -7.34 -1.26
N PHE A 19 1.61 -6.11 -1.51
CA PHE A 19 1.77 -4.95 -0.63
C PHE A 19 0.62 -3.95 -0.88
N GLY A 20 0.43 -3.01 0.04
CA GLY A 20 -0.51 -1.89 -0.09
C GLY A 20 0.01 -0.64 0.61
N LEU A 21 -0.48 0.52 0.19
CA LEU A 21 -0.20 1.82 0.78
C LEU A 21 -1.52 2.50 1.14
N ASP A 22 -1.71 2.82 2.41
CA ASP A 22 -2.88 3.56 2.87
C ASP A 22 -2.75 5.05 2.51
N VAL A 23 -3.70 5.57 1.75
CA VAL A 23 -3.76 6.97 1.30
C VAL A 23 -4.91 7.75 1.95
N TRP A 24 -5.53 7.22 3.00
CA TRP A 24 -6.43 7.99 3.86
C TRP A 24 -5.65 9.11 4.56
N GLU A 25 -6.29 10.27 4.72
CA GLU A 25 -5.62 11.43 5.33
C GLU A 25 -5.07 11.09 6.72
N HIS A 26 -5.78 10.29 7.53
CA HIS A 26 -5.30 9.90 8.86
C HIS A 26 -3.96 9.14 8.85
N ALA A 27 -3.56 8.52 7.73
CA ALA A 27 -2.30 7.78 7.64
C ALA A 27 -1.08 8.72 7.57
N TYR A 28 -1.27 9.95 7.10
CA TYR A 28 -0.15 10.88 6.84
C TYR A 28 -0.34 12.31 7.36
N TYR A 29 -1.56 12.73 7.72
CA TYR A 29 -1.87 14.14 7.95
C TYR A 29 -1.09 14.78 9.10
N LEU A 30 -0.80 14.01 10.17
CA LEU A 30 -0.06 14.54 11.32
C LEU A 30 1.35 15.02 10.94
N LYS A 31 2.02 14.37 9.97
CA LYS A 31 3.38 14.71 9.54
C LYS A 31 3.41 15.49 8.23
N TYR A 32 2.55 15.14 7.28
CA TYR A 32 2.57 15.66 5.91
C TYR A 32 1.40 16.60 5.59
N GLN A 33 0.37 16.69 6.43
CA GLN A 33 -0.84 17.49 6.19
C GLN A 33 -1.42 17.17 4.80
N ASN A 34 -1.60 18.17 3.93
CA ASN A 34 -2.10 18.01 2.57
C ASN A 34 -1.04 17.47 1.57
N ARG A 35 0.20 17.22 2.00
CA ARG A 35 1.33 16.83 1.15
C ARG A 35 1.41 15.30 0.97
N ARG A 36 0.36 14.72 0.38
CA ARG A 36 0.30 13.26 0.10
C ARG A 36 1.47 12.79 -0.75
N VAL A 37 1.91 13.59 -1.72
CA VAL A 37 3.02 13.23 -2.63
C VAL A 37 4.30 12.96 -1.85
N GLU A 38 4.66 13.84 -0.91
CA GLU A 38 5.84 13.66 -0.04
C GLU A 38 5.73 12.40 0.85
N TYR A 39 4.53 12.08 1.33
CA TYR A 39 4.27 10.85 2.07
C TYR A 39 4.54 9.61 1.21
N VAL A 40 4.04 9.58 -0.03
CA VAL A 40 4.24 8.45 -0.96
C VAL A 40 5.71 8.30 -1.31
N GLU A 41 6.43 9.39 -1.56
CA GLU A 41 7.87 9.39 -1.83
C GLU A 41 8.67 8.84 -0.63
N ALA A 42 8.37 9.31 0.58
CA ALA A 42 9.01 8.82 1.80
C ALA A 42 8.67 7.35 2.08
N TRP A 43 7.46 6.91 1.78
CA TRP A 43 7.01 5.55 2.04
C TRP A 43 7.90 4.49 1.36
N TRP A 44 8.36 4.73 0.13
CA TRP A 44 9.25 3.80 -0.58
C TRP A 44 10.57 3.49 0.15
N SER A 45 11.05 4.42 0.98
CA SER A 45 12.27 4.26 1.76
C SER A 45 12.12 3.35 2.99
N VAL A 46 10.89 3.06 3.40
CA VAL A 46 10.59 2.26 4.61
C VAL A 46 9.86 0.94 4.31
N VAL A 47 9.66 0.62 3.03
CA VAL A 47 9.03 -0.64 2.61
C VAL A 47 9.89 -1.83 3.05
N ASN A 48 9.26 -2.81 3.70
CA ASN A 48 9.88 -4.10 3.97
C ASN A 48 9.87 -4.97 2.70
N TRP A 49 10.91 -4.85 1.89
CA TRP A 49 11.04 -5.57 0.62
C TRP A 49 11.15 -7.08 0.76
N ALA A 50 11.73 -7.59 1.84
CA ALA A 50 11.83 -9.02 2.09
C ALA A 50 10.42 -9.63 2.25
N GLN A 51 9.58 -9.00 3.08
CA GLN A 51 8.19 -9.44 3.24
C GLN A 51 7.37 -9.29 1.95
N ALA A 52 7.57 -8.21 1.19
CA ALA A 52 6.88 -8.02 -0.09
C ALA A 52 7.25 -9.13 -1.10
N ALA A 53 8.51 -9.56 -1.12
CA ALA A 53 8.97 -10.67 -1.96
C ALA A 53 8.33 -12.01 -1.53
N ASP A 54 8.26 -12.29 -0.23
CA ASP A 54 7.62 -13.49 0.30
C ASP A 54 6.11 -13.52 -0.04
N ASN A 55 5.42 -12.39 0.14
CA ASN A 55 4.01 -12.24 -0.22
C ASN A 55 3.79 -12.45 -1.72
N TYR A 56 4.66 -11.89 -2.56
CA TYR A 56 4.59 -12.05 -4.02
C TYR A 56 4.81 -13.51 -4.43
N ALA A 57 5.76 -14.20 -3.82
CA ALA A 57 6.01 -15.61 -4.06
C ALA A 57 4.81 -16.49 -3.64
N ALA A 58 4.18 -16.18 -2.51
CA ALA A 58 2.94 -16.84 -2.07
C ALA A 58 1.77 -16.57 -3.03
N ALA A 59 1.63 -15.33 -3.50
CA ALA A 59 0.61 -14.94 -4.46
C ALA A 59 0.81 -15.57 -5.86
N LYS A 60 2.02 -15.97 -6.24
CA LYS A 60 2.24 -16.65 -7.52
C LYS A 60 1.77 -18.11 -7.56
N LYS A 61 1.64 -18.76 -6.40
CA LYS A 61 1.12 -20.12 -6.29
C LYS A 61 -0.39 -20.14 -6.50
#